data_AF-A0A154PRA8-F1
#
_entry.id   AF-A0A154PRA8-F1
#
_cell.length_a   1.000
_cell.length_b   1.000
_cell.length_c   1.000
_cell.angle_alpha   90.00
_cell.angle_beta   90.00
_cell.angle_gamma   90.00
#
_symmetry.space_group_name_H-M   'P 1'
#
loop_
_entity.id
_entity.type
_entity.pdbx_description
1 polymer ?
#
loop_
_entity_poly.entity_id
_entity_poly.type
_entity_poly.pdbx_seq_one_letter_code
_entity_poly.pdbx_strand_id
1 'polypeptide(L)' 'MRQVVLRLYKDLLRYGENLKYTDKRYFRTRIRNSFRGNKELTDQAQIDFQLKVK' A
#
# COMPACT_ATOMS: atom_id res chain seq x y z
N MET A 1 12.81 -5.81 -5.71
CA MET A 1 11.55 -5.91 -4.95
C MET A 1 11.34 -4.81 -3.92
N ARG A 2 12.16 -4.66 -2.88
CA ARG A 2 11.96 -3.66 -1.81
C ARG A 2 11.72 -2.22 -2.30
N GLN A 3 12.47 -1.76 -3.31
CA GLN A 3 12.32 -0.41 -3.85
C GLN A 3 10.96 -0.17 -4.55
N VAL A 4 10.43 -1.18 -5.23
CA VAL A 4 9.12 -1.13 -5.90
C VAL A 4 8.01 -1.01 -4.86
N VAL A 5 8.08 -1.80 -3.79
CA VAL A 5 7.13 -1.75 -2.67
C VAL A 5 7.16 -0.39 -1.97
N LEU A 6 8.36 0.16 -1.72
CA LEU A 6 8.51 1.48 -1.11
C LEU A 6 8.01 2.62 -2.02
N ARG A 7 8.18 2.47 -3.35
CA ARG A 7 7.63 3.42 -4.33
C ARG A 7 6.10 3.40 -4.30
N LEU A 8 5.50 2.21 -4.40
CA LEU A 8 4.05 2.03 -4.31
C LEU A 8 3.47 2.62 -3.01
N TYR A 9 4.13 2.37 -1.88
CA TYR A 9 3.73 2.96 -0.60
C TYR A 9 3.71 4.49 -0.64
N LYS A 10 4.75 5.12 -1.18
CA LYS A 10 4.84 6.59 -1.31
C LYS A 10 3.79 7.13 -2.28
N ASP A 11 3.56 6.44 -3.39
CA ASP A 11 2.60 6.85 -4.41
C ASP A 11 1.16 6.80 -3.89
N LEU A 12 0.80 5.75 -3.13
CA LEU A 12 -0.50 5.64 -2.47
C LEU A 12 -0.72 6.75 -1.44
N LEU A 13 0.30 7.10 -0.66
CA LEU A 13 0.21 8.22 0.28
C LEU A 13 0.01 9.55 -0.44
N ARG A 14 0.76 9.79 -1.51
CA ARG A 14 0.62 11.00 -2.34
C ARG A 14 -0.76 11.09 -2.99
N TYR A 15 -1.28 9.97 -3.50
CA TYR A 15 -2.65 9.90 -4.01
C TYR A 15 -3.68 10.23 -2.93
N GLY A 16 -3.46 9.75 -1.71
CA GLY A 16 -4.32 10.03 -0.55
C GLY A 16 -4.50 11.51 -0.23
N GLU A 17 -3.51 12.34 -0.54
CA GLU A 17 -3.60 13.80 -0.33
C GLU A 17 -4.65 14.46 -1.24
N ASN A 18 -4.90 13.88 -2.42
CA ASN A 18 -5.86 14.39 -3.41
C ASN A 18 -7.27 13.80 -3.25
N LEU A 19 -7.52 12.97 -2.24
CA LEU A 19 -8.84 12.41 -1.98
C LEU A 19 -9.84 13.51 -1.58
N LYS A 20 -10.98 13.55 -2.28
CA LYS A 20 -12.02 14.57 -2.06
C LYS A 20 -13.19 14.09 -1.21
N TYR A 21 -13.53 12.80 -1.29
CA TYR A 21 -14.78 12.25 -0.74
C TYR A 21 -14.57 11.18 0.33
N THR A 22 -13.34 10.99 0.81
CA THR A 22 -13.00 10.00 1.83
C THR A 22 -12.17 10.63 2.95
N ASP A 23 -12.25 10.05 4.15
CA ASP A 23 -11.42 10.46 5.26
C ASP A 23 -9.95 10.12 4.96
N LYS A 24 -9.14 11.17 4.75
CA LYS A 24 -7.71 11.06 4.46
C LYS A 24 -6.92 10.39 5.58
N ARG A 25 -7.29 10.63 6.84
CA ARG A 25 -6.65 10.02 8.02
C ARG A 25 -6.96 8.53 8.07
N TYR A 26 -8.21 8.15 7.83
CA TYR A 26 -8.60 6.75 7.74
C TYR A 26 -7.87 6.04 6.60
N PHE A 27 -7.86 6.63 5.40
CA PHE A 27 -7.14 6.11 4.24
C PHE A 27 -5.66 5.87 4.54
N ARG A 28 -4.96 6.88 5.08
CA ARG A 28 -3.54 6.78 5.45
C ARG A 28 -3.29 5.69 6.48
N THR A 29 -4.18 5.56 7.47
CA THR A 29 -4.08 4.53 8.52
C THR A 29 -4.27 3.12 7.94
N ARG A 30 -5.25 2.95 7.04
CA ARG A 30 -5.47 1.67 6.35
C ARG A 30 -4.27 1.25 5.52
N ILE A 31 -3.70 2.16 4.71
CA ILE A 31 -2.48 1.88 3.94
C ILE A 31 -1.33 1.44 4.86
N ARG A 32 -1.06 2.19 5.94
CA ARG A 32 -0.01 1.82 6.89
C ARG A 32 -0.22 0.44 7.50
N ASN A 33 -1.45 0.13 7.90
CA ASN A 33 -1.77 -1.15 8.53
C ASN A 33 -1.61 -2.32 7.55
N SER A 34 -2.04 -2.18 6.30
CA SER A 34 -1.85 -3.20 5.27
C SER A 34 -0.37 -3.47 4.99
N PHE A 35 0.46 -2.44 4.83
CA PHE A 35 1.90 -2.62 4.60
C PHE A 35 2.64 -3.18 5.82
N ARG A 36 2.21 -2.83 7.04
CA ARG A 36 2.77 -3.41 8.27
C ARG A 36 2.39 -4.87 8.44
N GLY A 37 1.12 -5.22 8.21
CA GLY A 37 0.62 -6.60 8.30
C GLY A 37 1.27 -7.53 7.28
N ASN A 38 1.57 -7.01 6.09
CA ASN A 38 2.20 -7.79 5.01
C ASN A 38 3.74 -7.71 5.02
N LYS A 39 4.37 -7.13 6.05
CA LYS A 39 5.82 -6.90 6.08
C LYS A 39 6.64 -8.20 6.05
N GLU A 40 6.12 -9.23 6.70
CA GLU A 40 6.74 -10.56 6.82
C GLU A 40 6.08 -11.57 5.86
N LEU A 41 5.33 -11.09 4.86
CA LEU A 41 4.68 -11.94 3.87
C LEU A 41 5.75 -12.60 2.99
N THR A 42 5.83 -13.92 3.05
CA THR A 42 6.81 -14.73 2.29
C THR A 42 6.18 -15.57 1.19
N ASP A 43 4.85 -15.79 1.23
CA ASP A 43 4.13 -16.52 0.20
C ASP A 43 4.09 -15.69 -1.10
N GLN A 44 4.73 -16.21 -2.14
CA GLN A 44 4.84 -15.55 -3.44
C GLN A 44 3.47 -15.32 -4.09
N ALA A 45 2.52 -16.25 -3.93
CA ALA A 45 1.17 -16.08 -4.49
C ALA A 45 0.44 -14.90 -3.84
N GLN A 46 0.61 -14.72 -2.53
CA GLN A 46 0.05 -13.59 -1.80
C GLN A 46 0.77 -12.28 -2.12
N ILE A 47 2.09 -12.30 -2.31
CA ILE A 47 2.86 -11.13 -2.75
C ILE A 47 2.37 -10.66 -4.13
N ASP A 48 2.20 -11.58 -5.08
CA ASP A 48 1.75 -11.28 -6.43
C ASP A 48 0.33 -10.74 -6.45
N PHE A 49 -0.55 -11.26 -5.58
CA PHE A 49 -1.89 -10.72 -5.39
C PHE A 49 -1.88 -9.27 -4.91
N GLN A 50 -1.04 -8.95 -3.91
CA GLN A 50 -0.96 -7.61 -3.32
C GLN A 50 -0.28 -6.59 -4.24
N LEU A 51 0.64 -7.04 -5.10
CA LEU A 51 1.42 -6.18 -6.00
C LEU A 51 0.90 -6.14 -7.43
N LYS A 52 -0.23 -6.79 -7.73
CA LYS A 52 -0.73 -6.97 -9.10
C LYS A 52 -0.90 -5.63 -9.82
N VAL A 53 0.09 -5.26 -10.62
CA VAL A 53 0.01 -4.22 -11.65
C VAL A 53 -0.48 -4.93 -12.90
N LYS A 54 -1.65 -4.52 -13.42
CA LYS A 54 -2.15 -4.99 -14.71
C LYS A 54 -1.23 -4.56 -15.83
#